data_AF-A0A5C8T1B8-F1
#
_entry.id   AF-A0A5C8T1B8-F1
#
_cell.length_a   1.000
_cell.length_b   1.000
_cell.length_c   1.000
_cell.angle_alpha   90.00
_cell.angle_beta   90.00
_cell.angle_gamma   90.00
#
_symmetry.space_group_name_H-M   'P 1'
#
loop_
_entity.id
_entity.type
_entity.pdbx_description
1 polymer ?
#
loop_
_entity_poly.entity_id
_entity_poly.type
_entity_poly.pdbx_seq_one_letter_code
_entity_poly.pdbx_strand_id
1 'polypeptide(L)'
;AGATPLPWRLLGECLGEAYQVADDLRDVACRQEEIGKPAGRDATLGRPNAALLLGRGGALDRLKRLSAEAIEVIPTCPGADALRAEIAAQTRLFLPASLAHEFA
;
A
#
# COMPACT_ATOMS: atom_id res chain seq x y z
N ALA A 1 -11.91 -18.36 19.32
CA ALA A 1 -11.27 -17.60 20.40
C ALA A 1 -12.21 -16.48 20.85
N GLY A 2 -12.36 -16.23 22.15
CA GLY A 2 -13.31 -15.25 22.72
C GLY A 2 -12.75 -13.84 22.94
N ALA A 3 -11.75 -13.42 22.14
CA ALA A 3 -11.11 -12.11 22.25
C ALA A 3 -11.75 -11.07 21.31
N THR A 4 -11.59 -9.78 21.63
CA THR A 4 -12.14 -8.66 20.85
C THR A 4 -11.59 -8.68 19.41
N PRO A 5 -12.44 -8.75 18.37
CA PRO A 5 -11.99 -8.89 16.99
C PRO A 5 -11.57 -7.56 16.34
N LEU A 6 -11.89 -6.43 16.96
CA LEU A 6 -11.71 -5.11 16.39
C LEU A 6 -10.26 -4.80 15.94
N PRO A 7 -9.21 -5.10 16.73
CA PRO A 7 -7.83 -4.83 16.31
C PRO A 7 -7.45 -5.57 15.03
N TRP A 8 -7.90 -6.82 14.90
CA TRP A 8 -7.64 -7.66 13.72
C TRP A 8 -8.44 -7.22 12.49
N ARG A 9 -9.65 -6.69 12.68
CA ARG A 9 -10.42 -6.08 11.59
C ARG A 9 -9.71 -4.83 11.06
N LEU A 10 -9.31 -3.93 11.95
CA LEU A 10 -8.60 -2.70 11.59
C LEU A 10 -7.26 -3.01 10.89
N LEU A 11 -6.55 -4.05 11.35
CA LEU A 11 -5.37 -4.55 10.66
C LEU A 11 -5.69 -4.92 9.20
N GLY A 12 -6.76 -5.70 8.99
CA GLY A 12 -7.19 -6.12 7.65
C GLY A 12 -7.61 -4.93 6.76
N GLU A 13 -8.30 -3.94 7.33
CA GLU A 13 -8.69 -2.71 6.63
C GLU A 13 -7.46 -1.90 6.18
N CYS A 14 -6.50 -1.69 7.07
CA CYS A 14 -5.25 -0.98 6.76
C CYS A 14 -4.44 -1.70 5.66
N LEU A 15 -4.30 -3.03 5.78
CA LEU A 15 -3.59 -3.82 4.77
C LEU A 15 -4.32 -3.80 3.42
N GLY A 16 -5.64 -3.95 3.42
CA GLY A 16 -6.45 -3.90 2.20
C GLY A 16 -6.37 -2.56 1.48
N GLU A 17 -6.33 -1.44 2.22
CA GLU A 17 -6.10 -0.12 1.64
C GLU A 17 -4.67 0.03 1.11
N ALA A 18 -3.66 -0.42 1.88
CA ALA A 18 -2.26 -0.38 1.48
C ALA A 18 -2.03 -1.11 0.14
N TYR A 19 -2.61 -2.28 -0.04
CA TYR A 19 -2.55 -3.02 -1.31
C TYR A 19 -3.14 -2.24 -2.48
N GLN A 20 -4.26 -1.54 -2.28
CA GLN A 20 -4.88 -0.74 -3.33
C GLN A 20 -4.02 0.46 -3.71
N VAL A 21 -3.43 1.15 -2.74
CA VAL A 21 -2.52 2.28 -3.00
C VAL A 21 -1.27 1.83 -3.74
N ALA A 22 -0.72 0.67 -3.39
CA ALA A 22 0.45 0.10 -4.06
C ALA A 22 0.14 -0.31 -5.52
N ASP A 23 -1.03 -0.91 -5.76
CA ASP A 23 -1.53 -1.24 -7.11
C ASP A 23 -1.68 0.02 -7.97
N ASP A 24 -2.29 1.08 -7.43
CA ASP A 24 -2.44 2.37 -8.11
C ASP A 24 -1.08 3.01 -8.47
N LEU A 25 -0.10 2.93 -7.56
CA LEU A 25 1.26 3.42 -7.79
C LEU A 25 1.95 2.63 -8.91
N ARG A 26 1.80 1.31 -8.92
CA ARG A 26 2.35 0.43 -9.96
C ARG A 26 1.73 0.76 -11.32
N ASP A 27 0.41 0.92 -11.39
CA ASP A 27 -0.28 1.21 -12.65
C ASP A 27 0.15 2.55 -13.24
N VAL A 28 0.37 3.57 -12.40
CA VAL A 28 0.87 4.87 -12.86
C VAL A 28 2.33 4.80 -13.29
N ALA A 29 3.18 4.05 -12.58
CA ALA A 29 4.58 3.86 -12.95
C ALA A 29 4.74 3.13 -14.29
N CYS A 30 4.02 2.02 -14.49
CA CYS A 30 4.04 1.29 -15.77
C CYS A 30 3.49 2.15 -16.92
N ARG A 31 2.41 2.93 -16.69
CA ARG A 31 1.92 3.88 -17.69
C ARG A 31 2.96 4.92 -18.09
N GLN A 32 3.76 5.44 -17.14
CA GLN A 32 4.84 6.37 -17.46
C GLN A 32 5.94 5.72 -18.30
N GLU A 33 6.28 4.46 -18.05
CA GLU A 33 7.25 3.69 -18.84
C GLU A 33 6.73 3.40 -20.27
N GLU A 34 5.42 3.20 -20.43
CA GLU A 34 4.77 2.96 -21.74
C GLU A 34 4.58 4.23 -22.59
N ILE A 35 4.52 5.43 -21.99
CA ILE A 35 4.34 6.73 -22.67
C ILE A 35 5.52 7.11 -23.60
N GLY A 36 6.60 6.30 -23.66
CA GLY A 36 7.61 6.36 -24.72
C GLY A 36 7.12 5.94 -26.13
N LYS A 37 5.89 5.44 -26.26
CA LYS A 37 5.17 5.17 -27.52
C LYS A 37 3.81 5.89 -27.48
N PRO A 38 3.15 6.21 -28.61
CA PRO A 38 1.96 7.06 -28.60
C PRO A 38 0.82 6.39 -27.83
N ALA A 39 0.65 6.79 -26.57
CA ALA A 39 -0.30 6.26 -25.61
C ALA A 39 -1.71 6.81 -25.93
N GLY A 40 -2.42 6.12 -26.82
CA GLY A 40 -3.83 6.33 -27.07
C GLY A 40 -4.63 5.14 -26.56
N ARG A 41 -5.51 5.39 -25.57
CA ARG A 41 -6.37 4.45 -24.80
C ARG A 41 -5.58 3.67 -23.75
N ASP A 42 -5.82 3.80 -22.45
CA ASP A 42 -7.12 3.84 -21.79
C ASP A 42 -7.06 4.73 -20.54
N ALA A 43 -7.85 5.81 -20.53
CA ALA A 43 -8.16 6.61 -19.35
C ALA A 43 -9.54 6.21 -18.78
N THR A 44 -9.93 4.96 -18.99
CA THR A 44 -11.32 4.53 -18.84
C THR A 44 -11.39 3.51 -17.71
N LEU A 45 -11.85 3.94 -16.53
CA LEU A 45 -12.60 3.09 -15.59
C LEU A 45 -13.11 3.87 -14.36
N GLY A 46 -12.72 5.13 -14.14
CA GLY A 46 -13.33 5.99 -13.10
C GLY A 46 -13.19 5.47 -11.66
N ARG A 47 -12.39 4.42 -11.43
CA ARG A 47 -12.06 3.93 -10.10
C ARG A 47 -11.21 4.99 -9.38
N PRO A 48 -11.50 5.33 -8.10
CA PRO A 48 -10.62 6.18 -7.31
C PRO A 48 -9.21 5.59 -7.32
N ASN A 49 -8.22 6.36 -7.75
CA ASN A 49 -6.83 5.94 -7.83
C ASN A 49 -5.98 6.91 -6.98
N ALA A 50 -5.38 6.40 -5.91
CA ALA A 50 -4.64 7.20 -4.95
C ALA A 50 -3.42 7.89 -5.58
N ALA A 51 -2.74 7.23 -6.53
CA ALA A 51 -1.57 7.80 -7.22
C ALA A 51 -1.95 8.94 -8.18
N LEU A 52 -3.12 8.88 -8.83
CA LEU A 52 -3.65 9.96 -9.67
C LEU A 52 -4.16 11.13 -8.83
N LEU A 53 -4.77 10.85 -7.67
CA LEU A 53 -5.37 11.87 -6.79
C LEU A 53 -4.33 12.60 -5.93
N LEU A 54 -3.37 11.88 -5.35
CA LEU A 54 -2.37 12.42 -4.41
C LEU A 54 -1.02 12.70 -5.09
N GLY A 55 -0.86 12.29 -6.35
CA GLY A 55 0.44 12.17 -6.98
C GLY A 55 1.29 11.04 -6.39
N ARG A 56 2.40 10.72 -7.05
CA ARG A 56 3.30 9.62 -6.66
C ARG A 56 3.80 9.73 -5.22
N GLY A 57 4.33 10.91 -4.85
CA GLY A 57 4.86 11.15 -3.49
C GLY A 57 3.77 11.06 -2.42
N GLY A 58 2.60 11.68 -2.66
CA GLY A 58 1.49 11.64 -1.70
C GLY A 58 0.90 10.23 -1.52
N ALA A 59 0.86 9.42 -2.57
CA ALA A 59 0.45 8.02 -2.49
C ALA A 59 1.50 7.15 -1.77
N LEU A 60 2.80 7.40 -1.98
CA LEU A 60 3.86 6.74 -1.20
C LEU A 60 3.74 7.07 0.30
N ASP A 61 3.52 8.33 0.65
CA ASP A 61 3.31 8.73 2.04
C ASP A 61 2.04 8.13 2.65
N ARG A 62 0.97 8.01 1.86
CA ARG A 62 -0.25 7.31 2.30
C ARG A 62 0.04 5.84 2.58
N LEU A 63 0.79 5.16 1.72
CA LEU A 63 1.21 3.78 1.93
C LEU A 63 2.07 3.63 3.20
N LYS A 64 3.03 4.54 3.43
CA LYS A 64 3.84 4.56 4.67
C LYS A 64 2.96 4.69 5.91
N ARG A 65 1.98 5.60 5.90
CA ARG A 65 1.04 5.79 7.01
C ARG A 65 0.19 4.55 7.28
N LEU A 66 -0.40 3.96 6.24
CA LEU A 66 -1.22 2.76 6.37
C LEU A 66 -0.44 1.57 6.94
N SER A 67 0.83 1.42 6.56
CA SER A 67 1.71 0.39 7.13
C SER A 67 1.99 0.62 8.62
N ALA A 68 2.25 1.87 9.01
CA ALA A 68 2.42 2.22 10.42
C ALA A 68 1.13 1.99 11.23
N GLU A 69 -0.02 2.40 10.71
CA GLU A 69 -1.35 2.18 11.33
C GLU A 69 -1.65 0.67 11.49
N ALA A 70 -1.35 -0.14 10.46
CA ALA A 70 -1.47 -1.59 10.49
C ALA A 70 -0.60 -2.22 11.58
N ILE A 71 0.64 -1.76 11.74
CA ILE A 71 1.55 -2.23 12.78
C ILE A 71 1.00 -1.86 14.16
N GLU A 72 0.61 -0.60 14.37
CA GLU A 72 0.18 -0.08 15.66
C GLU A 72 -1.06 -0.80 16.20
N VAL A 73 -1.99 -1.17 15.33
CA VAL A 73 -3.25 -1.80 15.75
C VAL A 73 -3.11 -3.26 16.19
N ILE A 74 -1.95 -3.91 15.95
CA ILE A 74 -1.72 -5.30 16.38
C ILE A 74 -1.74 -5.37 17.92
N PRO A 75 -2.68 -6.12 18.54
CA PRO A 75 -2.74 -6.18 19.99
C PRO A 75 -1.53 -6.93 20.55
N THR A 76 -1.18 -6.66 21.82
CA THR A 76 -0.15 -7.44 22.51
C THR A 76 -0.58 -8.90 22.61
N CYS A 77 0.19 -9.78 21.99
CA CYS A 77 -0.01 -11.23 22.05
C CYS A 77 1.33 -11.94 21.81
N PRO A 78 1.44 -13.24 22.14
CA PRO A 78 2.59 -14.04 21.74
C PRO A 78 2.80 -13.93 20.22
N GLY A 79 4.01 -13.55 19.80
CA GLY A 79 4.36 -13.37 18.39
C GLY A 79 3.99 -12.02 17.77
N ALA A 80 3.44 -11.06 18.53
CA ALA A 80 3.09 -9.73 18.01
C ALA A 80 4.29 -9.02 17.36
N ASP A 81 5.46 -9.04 17.99
CA ASP A 81 6.67 -8.39 17.45
C ASP A 81 7.13 -9.02 16.13
N ALA A 82 7.08 -10.35 16.03
CA ALA A 82 7.39 -11.07 14.80
C ALA A 82 6.39 -10.72 13.69
N LEU A 83 5.09 -10.63 14.02
CA LEU A 83 4.06 -10.24 13.06
C LEU A 83 4.21 -8.79 12.60
N ARG A 84 4.54 -7.87 13.51
CA ARG A 84 4.84 -6.45 13.19
C ARG A 84 6.02 -6.33 12.23
N ALA A 85 7.10 -7.08 12.50
CA ALA A 85 8.27 -7.12 11.64
C ALA A 85 7.95 -7.68 10.24
N GLU A 86 7.16 -8.76 10.17
CA GLU A 86 6.75 -9.37 8.90
C GLU A 86 5.89 -8.40 8.08
N ILE A 87 4.90 -7.74 8.68
CA ILE A 87 4.06 -6.76 7.98
C ILE A 87 4.90 -5.58 7.46
N ALA A 88 5.86 -5.10 8.24
CA ALA A 88 6.79 -4.05 7.79
C ALA A 88 7.63 -4.50 6.58
N ALA A 89 8.12 -5.75 6.59
CA ALA A 89 8.88 -6.32 5.49
C ALA A 89 8.01 -6.51 4.23
N GLN A 90 6.81 -7.08 4.38
CA GLN A 90 5.88 -7.32 3.27
C GLN A 90 5.40 -6.04 2.62
N THR A 91 5.14 -4.97 3.40
CA THR A 91 4.72 -3.68 2.84
C THR A 91 5.76 -3.14 1.84
N ARG A 92 7.06 -3.36 2.10
CA ARG A 92 8.13 -2.94 1.17
C ARG A 92 8.09 -3.71 -0.15
N LEU A 93 7.60 -4.94 -0.15
CA LEU A 93 7.45 -5.77 -1.35
C LEU A 93 6.26 -5.37 -2.22
N PHE A 94 5.32 -4.57 -1.70
CA PHE A 94 4.17 -4.12 -2.49
C PHE A 94 4.56 -3.06 -3.54
N LEU A 95 5.70 -2.39 -3.34
CA LEU A 95 6.18 -1.37 -4.26
C LEU A 95 7.00 -1.97 -5.39
N PRO A 96 6.86 -1.45 -6.63
CA PRO A 96 7.80 -1.71 -7.70
C PRO A 96 9.24 -1.40 -7.25
N ALA A 97 10.23 -2.16 -7.76
CA ALA A 97 11.64 -1.97 -7.41
C ALA A 97 12.13 -0.53 -7.63
N SER A 98 11.61 0.16 -8.65
CA SER A 98 11.89 1.57 -8.93
C SER A 98 11.41 2.52 -7.82
N LEU A 99 10.32 2.18 -7.12
CA LEU A 99 9.75 2.99 -6.04
C LEU A 99 10.18 2.52 -4.64
N ALA A 100 10.64 1.29 -4.50
CA ALA A 100 11.13 0.75 -3.24
C ALA A 100 12.32 1.55 -2.68
N HIS A 101 13.14 2.15 -3.54
CA HIS A 101 14.25 3.04 -3.15
C HIS A 101 13.76 4.38 -2.56
N GLU A 102 12.58 4.87 -2.95
CA GLU A 102 11.97 6.12 -2.42
C GLU A 102 11.18 5.87 -1.12
N PHE A 103 10.92 4.59 -0.81
CA PHE A 103 10.21 4.19 0.40
C PHE A 103 11.11 4.13 1.64
N ALA A 104 12.43 3.98 1.46
CA ALA A 104 13.42 3.87 2.53
C ALA A 104 13.52 5.12 3.42
#